data_AF-A0A971WX28-F1
#
_entry.id   AF-A0A971WX28-F1
#
_cell.length_a   1.000
_cell.length_b   1.000
_cell.length_c   1.000
_cell.angle_alpha   90.00
_cell.angle_beta   90.00
_cell.angle_gamma   90.00
#
_symmetry.space_group_name_H-M   'P 1'
#
loop_
_entity.id
_entity.type
_entity.pdbx_description
1 polymer ?
#
loop_
_entity_poly.entity_id
_entity_poly.type
_entity_poly.pdbx_seq_one_letter_code
_entity_poly.pdbx_strand_id
1 'polypeptide(L)'
;MSIQKKGKIWFERAQTLCLDLNRSQKFFFFGVIIGLVALLWRLTPFDKAFLSVAILSGLLLVSGVISDLLSIYARTFSTTLGKGGLLLLYALATTTAYALATQIVNQVVAFEASNLSNAIVFVAILLVPLFIFGLTYILFALIFILGQVYLILAMFAKSLRNDECFKHLIPINFECYPGVTFFARLIIYPATLGFIWGLGGSLLPKYEDFVNESAAAFIYHLEAVKFSRCENVPTDAKVLHINEMEILIATVTDGEYVFEPMACVPRIVPNKSRKADA
;
A
#
# COMPACT_ATOMS: atom_id res chain seq x y z
N MET A 1 -54.06 -0.68 -6.30
CA MET A 1 -53.16 -0.98 -5.16
C MET A 1 -52.44 0.30 -4.75
N SER A 2 -52.74 0.85 -3.56
CA SER A 2 -52.21 2.14 -3.07
C SER A 2 -50.67 2.15 -3.02
N ILE A 3 -50.07 3.30 -3.38
CA ILE A 3 -48.61 3.56 -3.37
C ILE A 3 -47.99 3.18 -2.01
N GLN A 4 -48.69 3.45 -0.91
CA GLN A 4 -48.24 3.08 0.44
C GLN A 4 -48.13 1.57 0.64
N LYS A 5 -49.02 0.77 0.03
CA LYS A 5 -49.00 -0.69 0.14
C LYS A 5 -47.84 -1.29 -0.67
N LYS A 6 -47.51 -0.70 -1.81
CA LYS A 6 -46.31 -1.07 -2.60
C LYS A 6 -45.02 -0.71 -1.87
N GLY A 7 -44.97 0.47 -1.25
CA GLY A 7 -43.82 0.92 -0.45
C GLY A 7 -43.55 0.00 0.75
N LYS A 8 -44.58 -0.41 1.48
CA LYS A 8 -44.44 -1.32 2.63
C LYS A 8 -43.91 -2.70 2.23
N ILE A 9 -44.46 -3.29 1.17
CA ILE A 9 -44.00 -4.59 0.65
C ILE A 9 -42.55 -4.52 0.15
N TRP A 10 -42.17 -3.41 -0.49
CA TRP A 10 -40.80 -3.21 -0.95
C TRP A 10 -39.83 -3.08 0.22
N PHE A 11 -40.21 -2.32 1.27
CA PHE A 11 -39.43 -2.17 2.48
C PHE A 11 -39.24 -3.50 3.24
N GLU A 12 -40.32 -4.29 3.40
CA GLU A 12 -40.25 -5.61 4.03
C GLU A 12 -39.31 -6.56 3.27
N ARG A 13 -39.39 -6.59 1.93
CA ARG A 13 -38.48 -7.38 1.09
C ARG A 13 -37.03 -6.93 1.18
N ALA A 14 -36.78 -5.62 1.19
CA ALA A 14 -35.44 -5.07 1.35
C ALA A 14 -34.85 -5.43 2.73
N GLN A 15 -35.68 -5.45 3.77
CA GLN A 15 -35.28 -5.84 5.11
C GLN A 15 -34.95 -7.34 5.20
N THR A 16 -35.74 -8.21 4.55
CA THR A 16 -35.44 -9.65 4.51
C THR A 16 -34.12 -9.91 3.77
N LEU A 17 -33.92 -9.25 2.62
CA LEU A 17 -32.66 -9.30 1.87
C LEU A 17 -31.47 -8.84 2.72
N CYS A 18 -31.60 -7.72 3.46
CA CYS A 18 -30.54 -7.17 4.33
C CYS A 18 -30.13 -8.12 5.47
N LEU A 19 -31.06 -8.94 5.97
CA LEU A 19 -30.78 -9.92 7.01
C LEU A 19 -29.92 -11.08 6.49
N ASP A 20 -30.14 -11.51 5.25
CA ASP A 20 -29.45 -12.65 4.63
C ASP A 20 -28.08 -12.28 4.02
N LEU A 21 -27.81 -10.99 3.80
CA LEU A 21 -26.58 -10.49 3.17
C LEU A 21 -25.37 -10.57 4.13
N ASN A 22 -24.22 -10.98 3.61
CA ASN A 22 -22.94 -10.94 4.33
C ASN A 22 -22.48 -9.48 4.57
N ARG A 23 -21.61 -9.24 5.57
CA ARG A 23 -21.14 -7.90 5.97
C ARG A 23 -20.70 -7.04 4.79
N SER A 24 -19.88 -7.57 3.88
CA SER A 24 -19.38 -6.84 2.71
C SER A 24 -20.48 -6.57 1.67
N GLN A 25 -21.40 -7.53 1.48
CA GLN A 25 -22.54 -7.36 0.58
C GLN A 25 -23.49 -6.25 1.08
N LYS A 26 -23.61 -6.03 2.40
CA LYS A 26 -24.35 -4.90 2.96
C LYS A 26 -23.73 -3.55 2.57
N PHE A 27 -22.41 -3.43 2.66
CA PHE A 27 -21.70 -2.21 2.22
C PHE A 27 -21.89 -1.94 0.73
N PHE A 28 -21.82 -2.97 -0.12
CA PHE A 28 -22.12 -2.83 -1.54
C PHE A 28 -23.56 -2.41 -1.79
N PHE A 29 -24.51 -3.03 -1.11
CA PHE A 29 -25.94 -2.71 -1.25
C PHE A 29 -26.24 -1.25 -0.88
N PHE A 30 -25.79 -0.78 0.29
CA PHE A 30 -26.00 0.62 0.69
C PHE A 30 -25.21 1.60 -0.18
N GLY A 31 -23.98 1.27 -0.55
CA GLY A 31 -23.16 2.09 -1.44
C GLY A 31 -23.83 2.31 -2.80
N VAL A 32 -24.38 1.25 -3.40
CA VAL A 32 -25.11 1.33 -4.69
C VAL A 32 -26.40 2.13 -4.56
N ILE A 33 -27.20 1.93 -3.51
CA ILE A 33 -28.43 2.71 -3.30
C ILE A 33 -28.11 4.20 -3.18
N ILE A 34 -27.15 4.57 -2.34
CA ILE A 34 -26.74 5.97 -2.16
C ILE A 34 -26.15 6.53 -3.46
N GLY A 35 -25.43 5.72 -4.23
CA GLY A 35 -24.92 6.09 -5.55
C GLY A 35 -26.03 6.40 -6.56
N LEU A 36 -27.10 5.59 -6.57
CA LEU A 36 -28.28 5.86 -7.40
C LEU A 36 -29.00 7.15 -6.97
N VAL A 37 -29.10 7.42 -5.66
CA VAL A 37 -29.64 8.68 -5.15
C VAL A 37 -28.75 9.86 -5.56
N ALA A 38 -27.43 9.71 -5.49
CA ALA A 38 -26.50 10.74 -5.97
C ALA A 38 -26.71 11.03 -7.46
N LEU A 39 -26.88 10.00 -8.29
CA LEU A 39 -27.13 10.15 -9.72
C LEU A 39 -28.45 10.89 -10.00
N LEU A 40 -29.51 10.61 -9.23
CA LEU A 40 -30.76 11.38 -9.29
C LEU A 40 -30.56 12.84 -8.87
N TRP A 41 -29.73 13.11 -7.86
CA TRP A 41 -29.42 14.48 -7.44
C TRP A 41 -28.58 15.28 -8.42
N ARG A 42 -27.83 14.60 -9.30
CA ARG A 42 -27.17 15.24 -10.45
C ARG A 42 -28.14 15.63 -11.57
N LEU A 43 -29.27 14.93 -11.69
CA LEU A 43 -30.30 15.21 -12.70
C LEU A 43 -31.33 16.26 -12.22
N THR A 44 -31.23 16.68 -10.96
CA THR A 44 -32.13 17.64 -10.30
C THR A 44 -31.30 18.85 -9.83
N PRO A 45 -31.90 19.98 -9.42
CA PRO A 45 -31.13 21.21 -9.11
C PRO A 45 -30.30 21.16 -7.81
N PHE A 46 -29.97 19.95 -7.32
CA PHE A 46 -29.25 19.69 -6.07
C PHE A 46 -27.76 19.38 -6.29
N ASP A 47 -27.12 19.99 -7.30
CA ASP A 47 -25.72 19.74 -7.67
C ASP A 47 -24.72 19.92 -6.52
N LYS A 48 -25.00 20.81 -5.55
CA LYS A 48 -24.13 21.00 -4.37
C LYS A 48 -24.12 19.78 -3.44
N ALA A 49 -25.22 19.04 -3.36
CA ALA A 49 -25.34 17.81 -2.57
C ALA A 49 -24.82 16.59 -3.32
N PHE A 50 -24.68 16.66 -4.66
CA PHE A 50 -24.20 15.55 -5.47
C PHE A 50 -22.81 15.08 -5.04
N LEU A 51 -21.84 15.98 -4.93
CA LEU A 51 -20.44 15.62 -4.67
C LEU A 51 -20.27 14.91 -3.32
N SER A 52 -20.89 15.45 -2.26
CA SER A 52 -20.77 14.87 -0.92
C SER A 52 -21.40 13.46 -0.84
N VAL A 53 -22.53 13.27 -1.50
CA VAL A 53 -23.26 11.99 -1.50
C VAL A 53 -22.54 10.96 -2.40
N ALA A 54 -21.95 11.41 -3.51
CA ALA A 54 -21.12 10.57 -4.36
C ALA A 54 -19.84 10.10 -3.63
N ILE A 55 -19.18 10.99 -2.88
CA ILE A 55 -18.03 10.63 -2.04
C ILE A 55 -18.45 9.61 -0.97
N LEU A 56 -19.58 9.83 -0.28
CA LEU A 56 -20.08 8.89 0.72
C LEU A 56 -20.37 7.51 0.12
N SER A 57 -20.99 7.45 -1.07
CA SER A 57 -21.19 6.21 -1.81
C SER A 57 -19.86 5.51 -2.11
N GLY A 58 -18.87 6.26 -2.61
CA GLY A 58 -17.52 5.74 -2.87
C GLY A 58 -16.85 5.17 -1.61
N LEU A 59 -16.91 5.89 -0.49
CA LEU A 59 -16.36 5.42 0.78
C LEU A 59 -17.01 4.12 1.26
N LEU A 60 -18.33 3.98 1.10
CA LEU A 60 -19.05 2.75 1.45
C LEU A 60 -18.65 1.58 0.53
N LEU A 61 -18.48 1.81 -0.77
CA LEU A 61 -18.02 0.77 -1.70
C LEU A 61 -16.59 0.33 -1.38
N VAL A 62 -15.69 1.27 -1.09
CA VAL A 62 -14.31 0.97 -0.64
C VAL A 62 -14.33 0.21 0.68
N SER A 63 -15.22 0.59 1.62
CA SER A 63 -15.38 -0.11 2.89
C SER A 63 -15.87 -1.55 2.72
N GLY A 64 -16.73 -1.81 1.73
CA GLY A 64 -17.14 -3.16 1.34
C GLY A 64 -15.96 -4.01 0.85
N VAL A 65 -15.09 -3.43 0.02
CA VAL A 65 -13.85 -4.08 -0.43
C VAL A 65 -12.91 -4.36 0.74
N ILE A 66 -12.68 -3.39 1.62
CA ILE A 66 -11.83 -3.56 2.81
C ILE A 66 -12.39 -4.66 3.72
N SER A 67 -13.71 -4.72 3.90
CA SER A 67 -14.38 -5.78 4.67
C SER A 67 -14.11 -7.17 4.09
N ASP A 68 -14.14 -7.32 2.76
CA ASP A 68 -13.79 -8.59 2.10
C ASP A 68 -12.32 -8.97 2.31
N LEU A 69 -11.40 -8.01 2.15
CA LEU A 69 -9.97 -8.21 2.42
C LEU A 69 -9.70 -8.63 3.87
N LEU A 70 -10.33 -7.97 4.84
CA LEU A 70 -10.18 -8.29 6.26
C LEU A 70 -10.72 -9.68 6.60
N SER A 71 -11.84 -10.09 6.00
CA SER A 71 -12.41 -11.42 6.18
C SER A 71 -11.46 -12.52 5.69
N ILE A 72 -10.85 -12.32 4.52
CA ILE A 72 -9.87 -13.24 3.94
C ILE A 72 -8.59 -13.26 4.75
N TYR A 73 -8.10 -12.09 5.18
CA TYR A 73 -6.94 -11.98 6.06
C TYR A 73 -7.18 -12.76 7.37
N ALA A 74 -8.32 -12.58 8.03
CA ALA A 74 -8.64 -13.28 9.28
C ALA A 74 -8.67 -14.80 9.10
N ARG A 75 -9.23 -15.29 7.98
CA ARG A 75 -9.24 -16.73 7.63
C ARG A 75 -7.84 -17.26 7.29
N THR A 76 -7.02 -16.47 6.63
CA THR A 76 -5.64 -16.87 6.30
C THR A 76 -4.81 -16.94 7.58
N PHE A 77 -4.93 -15.93 8.43
CA PHE A 77 -4.21 -15.82 9.70
C PHE A 77 -4.63 -16.87 10.72
N SER A 78 -5.83 -17.45 10.64
CA SER A 78 -6.22 -18.53 11.56
C SER A 78 -5.52 -19.86 11.25
N THR A 79 -5.00 -20.04 10.04
CA THR A 79 -4.30 -21.27 9.62
C THR A 79 -2.80 -21.19 9.88
N THR A 80 -2.17 -22.30 10.29
CA THR A 80 -0.71 -22.37 10.51
C THR A 80 0.06 -22.12 9.21
N LEU A 81 -0.39 -22.70 8.09
CA LEU A 81 0.22 -22.47 6.77
C LEU A 81 0.08 -21.00 6.34
N GLY A 82 -1.07 -20.38 6.56
CA GLY A 82 -1.28 -18.97 6.23
C GLY A 82 -0.41 -18.02 7.06
N LYS A 83 -0.22 -18.28 8.35
CA LYS A 83 0.75 -17.54 9.18
C LYS A 83 2.18 -17.67 8.64
N GLY A 84 2.60 -18.89 8.30
CA GLY A 84 3.92 -19.14 7.71
C GLY A 84 4.12 -18.38 6.40
N GLY A 85 3.12 -18.40 5.51
CA GLY A 85 3.14 -17.66 4.25
C GLY A 85 3.20 -16.14 4.46
N LEU A 86 2.43 -15.59 5.40
CA LEU A 86 2.47 -14.16 5.74
C LEU A 86 3.83 -13.74 6.29
N LEU A 87 4.48 -14.59 7.10
CA LEU A 87 5.84 -14.32 7.59
C LEU A 87 6.88 -14.31 6.47
N LEU A 88 6.77 -15.22 5.50
CA LEU A 88 7.65 -15.23 4.32
C LEU A 88 7.45 -13.97 3.47
N LEU A 89 6.19 -13.57 3.22
CA LEU A 89 5.88 -12.34 2.50
C LEU A 89 6.43 -11.11 3.23
N TYR A 90 6.30 -11.07 4.56
CA TYR A 90 6.85 -9.99 5.38
C TYR A 90 8.38 -9.92 5.26
N ALA A 91 9.08 -11.06 5.35
CA ALA A 91 10.53 -11.10 5.18
C ALA A 91 10.98 -10.63 3.78
N LEU A 92 10.25 -11.03 2.72
CA LEU A 92 10.50 -10.55 1.36
C LEU A 92 10.27 -9.05 1.22
N ALA A 93 9.18 -8.52 1.80
CA ALA A 93 8.89 -7.09 1.76
C ALA A 93 9.95 -6.27 2.51
N THR A 94 10.36 -6.72 3.70
CA THR A 94 11.41 -6.05 4.49
C THR A 94 12.75 -6.04 3.77
N THR A 95 13.20 -7.18 3.24
CA THR A 95 14.47 -7.25 2.50
C THR A 95 14.47 -6.39 1.24
N THR A 96 13.34 -6.36 0.52
CA THR A 96 13.16 -5.48 -0.65
C THR A 96 13.15 -4.01 -0.23
N ALA A 97 12.50 -3.65 0.89
CA ALA A 97 12.49 -2.28 1.40
C ALA A 97 13.89 -1.78 1.75
N TYR A 98 14.72 -2.62 2.37
CA TYR A 98 16.12 -2.29 2.63
C TYR A 98 16.91 -2.08 1.34
N ALA A 99 16.74 -2.97 0.35
CA ALA A 99 17.45 -2.84 -0.93
C ALA A 99 17.06 -1.54 -1.68
N LEU A 100 15.76 -1.22 -1.73
CA LEU A 100 15.29 0.04 -2.33
C LEU A 100 15.75 1.26 -1.54
N ALA A 101 15.75 1.19 -0.21
CA ALA A 101 16.25 2.27 0.63
C ALA A 101 17.74 2.55 0.37
N THR A 102 18.57 1.51 0.22
CA THR A 102 19.98 1.67 -0.17
C THR A 102 20.12 2.37 -1.52
N GLN A 103 19.28 2.04 -2.51
CA GLN A 103 19.30 2.70 -3.82
C GLN A 103 18.90 4.18 -3.73
N ILE A 104 17.84 4.49 -2.97
CA ILE A 104 17.39 5.88 -2.77
C ILE A 104 18.49 6.69 -2.09
N VAL A 105 19.07 6.19 -1.00
CA VAL A 105 20.16 6.89 -0.30
C VAL A 105 21.36 7.09 -1.24
N ASN A 106 21.73 6.08 -2.04
CA ASN A 106 22.80 6.20 -3.04
C ASN A 106 22.52 7.27 -4.10
N GLN A 107 21.28 7.42 -4.54
CA GLN A 107 20.88 8.48 -5.47
C GLN A 107 20.94 9.86 -4.81
N VAL A 108 20.53 9.97 -3.55
CA VAL A 108 20.55 11.23 -2.79
C VAL A 108 21.98 11.73 -2.55
N VAL A 109 22.90 10.85 -2.15
CA VAL A 109 24.31 11.24 -1.89
C VAL A 109 25.18 11.21 -3.14
N ALA A 110 24.68 10.66 -4.25
CA ALA A 110 25.42 10.41 -5.50
C ALA A 110 26.76 9.66 -5.28
N PHE A 111 26.87 8.86 -4.22
CA PHE A 111 28.07 8.14 -3.81
C PHE A 111 27.73 6.86 -3.04
N GLU A 112 28.73 6.06 -2.70
CA GLU A 112 28.55 4.83 -1.94
C GLU A 112 27.77 5.06 -0.63
N ALA A 113 26.63 4.39 -0.51
CA ALA A 113 25.71 4.52 0.63
C ALA A 113 25.85 3.40 1.68
N SER A 114 26.80 2.46 1.48
CA SER A 114 26.94 1.25 2.32
C SER A 114 27.12 1.55 3.81
N ASN A 115 27.77 2.68 4.13
CA ASN A 115 28.06 3.11 5.49
C ASN A 115 26.98 4.03 6.10
N LEU A 116 25.92 4.34 5.36
CA LEU A 116 24.82 5.21 5.79
C LEU A 116 23.67 4.39 6.40
N SER A 117 24.00 3.56 7.39
CA SER A 117 23.07 2.54 7.91
C SER A 117 21.82 3.14 8.55
N ASN A 118 21.91 4.30 9.21
CA ASN A 118 20.77 4.91 9.87
C ASN A 118 19.84 5.56 8.85
N ALA A 119 20.39 6.22 7.83
CA ALA A 119 19.63 6.77 6.72
C ALA A 119 18.92 5.67 5.93
N ILE A 120 19.59 4.53 5.67
CA ILE A 120 18.96 3.37 5.03
C ILE A 120 17.78 2.85 5.87
N VAL A 121 17.95 2.69 7.19
CA VAL A 121 16.84 2.26 8.07
C VAL A 121 15.70 3.28 8.06
N PHE A 122 16.01 4.57 8.12
CA PHE A 122 15.03 5.65 8.08
C PHE A 122 14.22 5.64 6.78
N VAL A 123 14.88 5.59 5.63
CA VAL A 123 14.22 5.51 4.32
C VAL A 123 13.42 4.22 4.21
N ALA A 124 13.92 3.08 4.69
CA ALA A 124 13.16 1.82 4.70
C ALA A 124 11.86 1.93 5.51
N ILE A 125 11.86 2.66 6.63
CA ILE A 125 10.63 2.96 7.41
C ILE A 125 9.68 3.84 6.60
N LEU A 126 10.19 4.87 5.90
CA LEU A 126 9.37 5.70 5.02
C LEU A 126 8.77 4.89 3.87
N LEU A 127 9.41 3.83 3.38
CA LEU A 127 8.84 3.00 2.33
C LEU A 127 7.70 2.08 2.82
N VAL A 128 7.55 1.85 4.13
CA VAL A 128 6.55 0.90 4.68
C VAL A 128 5.11 1.16 4.20
N PRO A 129 4.58 2.40 4.23
CA PRO A 129 3.24 2.69 3.72
C PRO A 129 3.08 2.33 2.23
N LEU A 130 4.10 2.59 1.40
CA LEU A 130 4.07 2.23 -0.02
C LEU A 130 3.99 0.73 -0.23
N PHE A 131 4.78 -0.05 0.53
CA PHE A 131 4.71 -1.51 0.47
C PHE A 131 3.35 -2.03 0.94
N ILE A 132 2.76 -1.45 1.99
CA ILE A 132 1.42 -1.84 2.46
C ILE A 132 0.39 -1.57 1.36
N PHE A 133 0.38 -0.37 0.75
CA PHE A 133 -0.55 -0.04 -0.31
C PHE A 133 -0.34 -0.92 -1.56
N GLY A 134 0.91 -1.13 -1.97
CA GLY A 134 1.27 -1.96 -3.12
C GLY A 134 0.88 -3.42 -2.94
N LEU A 135 1.23 -4.03 -1.80
CA LEU A 135 0.85 -5.41 -1.48
C LEU A 135 -0.67 -5.55 -1.37
N THR A 136 -1.35 -4.60 -0.75
CA THR A 136 -2.82 -4.61 -0.65
C THR A 136 -3.46 -4.53 -2.03
N TYR A 137 -2.93 -3.71 -2.93
CA TYR A 137 -3.40 -3.60 -4.31
C TYR A 137 -3.25 -4.91 -5.08
N ILE A 138 -2.06 -5.55 -5.01
CA ILE A 138 -1.81 -6.86 -5.65
C ILE A 138 -2.72 -7.94 -5.08
N LEU A 139 -2.84 -8.02 -3.75
CA LEU A 139 -3.74 -8.98 -3.09
C LEU A 139 -5.19 -8.76 -3.51
N PHE A 140 -5.62 -7.51 -3.61
CA PHE A 140 -6.97 -7.17 -4.05
C PHE A 140 -7.24 -7.59 -5.50
N ALA A 141 -6.29 -7.36 -6.41
CA ALA A 141 -6.39 -7.82 -7.79
C ALA A 141 -6.47 -9.36 -7.90
N LEU A 142 -5.66 -10.08 -7.12
CA LEU A 142 -5.72 -11.55 -7.06
C LEU A 142 -7.05 -12.06 -6.49
N ILE A 143 -7.54 -11.46 -5.41
CA ILE A 143 -8.82 -11.80 -4.78
C ILE A 143 -9.98 -11.51 -5.72
N PHE A 144 -9.91 -10.43 -6.50
CA PHE A 144 -10.91 -10.16 -7.53
C PHE A 144 -10.98 -11.32 -8.52
N ILE A 145 -9.85 -11.71 -9.11
CA ILE A 145 -9.78 -12.79 -10.11
C ILE A 145 -10.28 -14.12 -9.51
N LEU A 146 -9.74 -14.53 -8.37
CA LEU A 146 -10.12 -15.78 -7.71
C LEU A 146 -11.57 -15.77 -7.22
N GLY A 147 -12.04 -14.63 -6.71
CA GLY A 147 -13.41 -14.43 -6.24
C GLY A 147 -14.43 -14.55 -7.37
N GLN A 148 -14.12 -14.03 -8.57
CA GLN A 148 -14.99 -14.21 -9.73
C GLN A 148 -15.09 -15.68 -10.15
N VAL A 149 -13.95 -16.40 -10.17
CA VAL A 149 -13.96 -17.85 -10.44
C VAL A 149 -14.79 -18.61 -9.41
N TYR A 150 -14.65 -18.27 -8.12
CA TYR A 150 -15.44 -18.87 -7.05
C TYR A 150 -16.95 -18.65 -7.24
N LEU A 151 -17.39 -17.44 -7.60
CA LEU A 151 -18.80 -17.14 -7.82
C LEU A 151 -19.36 -17.81 -9.08
N ILE A 152 -18.55 -17.99 -10.13
CA ILE A 152 -18.93 -18.79 -11.30
C ILE A 152 -19.18 -20.24 -10.88
N LEU A 153 -18.25 -20.85 -10.14
CA LEU A 153 -18.43 -22.19 -9.60
C LEU A 153 -19.68 -22.29 -8.71
N ALA A 154 -19.95 -21.28 -7.89
CA ALA A 154 -21.14 -21.20 -7.04
C ALA A 154 -22.45 -21.15 -7.85
N MET A 155 -22.47 -20.45 -8.98
CA MET A 155 -23.64 -20.43 -9.88
C MET A 155 -23.94 -21.81 -10.48
N PHE A 156 -22.89 -22.54 -10.88
CA PHE A 156 -23.01 -23.88 -11.44
C PHE A 156 -23.05 -24.98 -10.39
N ALA A 157 -22.87 -24.67 -9.11
CA ALA A 157 -22.76 -25.64 -8.03
C ALA A 157 -23.98 -26.56 -7.93
N LYS A 158 -25.19 -26.06 -8.20
CA LYS A 158 -26.41 -26.91 -8.20
C LYS A 158 -26.40 -27.93 -9.35
N SER A 159 -25.80 -27.59 -10.49
CA SER A 159 -25.65 -28.50 -11.63
C SER A 159 -24.52 -29.51 -11.37
N LEU A 160 -23.35 -29.02 -10.95
CA LEU A 160 -22.16 -29.83 -10.70
C LEU A 160 -22.28 -30.75 -9.47
N ARG A 161 -23.15 -30.42 -8.52
CA ARG A 161 -23.45 -31.28 -7.35
C ARG A 161 -24.23 -32.54 -7.72
N ASN A 162 -24.95 -32.51 -8.85
CA ASN A 162 -25.68 -33.67 -9.35
C ASN A 162 -24.76 -34.64 -10.10
N ASP A 163 -23.54 -34.23 -10.45
CA ASP A 163 -22.54 -35.10 -11.08
C ASP A 163 -21.75 -35.90 -10.02
N GLU A 164 -21.66 -37.21 -10.21
CA GLU A 164 -20.96 -38.12 -9.29
C GLU A 164 -19.48 -37.77 -9.12
N CYS A 165 -18.84 -37.22 -10.16
CA CYS A 165 -17.41 -36.89 -10.16
C CYS A 165 -17.05 -35.68 -9.27
N PHE A 166 -17.91 -34.66 -9.22
CA PHE A 166 -17.57 -33.37 -8.59
C PHE A 166 -18.23 -33.17 -7.22
N LYS A 167 -19.09 -34.09 -6.79
CA LYS A 167 -19.84 -34.01 -5.53
C LYS A 167 -18.96 -33.82 -4.28
N HIS A 168 -17.72 -34.33 -4.26
CA HIS A 168 -16.79 -34.20 -3.13
C HIS A 168 -15.89 -32.96 -3.18
N LEU A 169 -15.75 -32.31 -4.35
CA LEU A 169 -14.86 -31.14 -4.50
C LEU A 169 -15.58 -29.81 -4.20
N ILE A 170 -16.90 -29.83 -4.11
CA ILE A 170 -17.73 -28.62 -4.05
C ILE A 170 -18.14 -28.32 -2.60
N PRO A 171 -17.77 -27.15 -2.04
CA PRO A 171 -18.14 -26.78 -0.68
C PRO A 171 -19.66 -26.61 -0.53
N ILE A 172 -20.20 -26.98 0.63
CA ILE A 172 -21.65 -27.03 0.89
C ILE A 172 -22.26 -25.63 1.07
N ASN A 173 -21.45 -24.66 1.52
CA ASN A 173 -21.91 -23.32 1.89
C ASN A 173 -21.43 -22.28 0.86
N PHE A 174 -22.33 -21.84 -0.01
CA PHE A 174 -22.10 -20.73 -0.94
C PHE A 174 -22.72 -19.43 -0.43
N GLU A 175 -22.21 -18.30 -0.91
CA GLU A 175 -22.85 -17.00 -0.68
C GLU A 175 -24.30 -17.03 -1.18
N CYS A 176 -25.22 -16.42 -0.42
CA CYS A 176 -26.58 -16.16 -0.90
C CYS A 176 -26.51 -15.25 -2.12
N TYR A 177 -27.25 -15.60 -3.18
CA TYR A 177 -27.32 -14.87 -4.47
C TYR A 177 -25.98 -14.73 -5.22
N PRO A 178 -25.30 -15.84 -5.60
CA PRO A 178 -23.97 -15.81 -6.20
C PRO A 178 -23.91 -15.05 -7.54
N GLY A 179 -24.95 -15.16 -8.37
CA GLY A 179 -24.98 -14.49 -9.68
C GLY A 179 -25.13 -12.97 -9.60
N VAL A 180 -25.97 -12.47 -8.69
CA VAL A 180 -26.13 -11.01 -8.50
C VAL A 180 -24.85 -10.41 -7.94
N THR A 181 -24.22 -11.09 -6.98
CA THR A 181 -22.94 -10.68 -6.40
C THR A 181 -21.82 -10.69 -7.43
N PHE A 182 -21.80 -11.66 -8.35
CA PHE A 182 -20.82 -11.71 -9.45
C PHE A 182 -20.86 -10.44 -10.30
N PHE A 183 -22.04 -10.09 -10.85
CA PHE A 183 -22.16 -8.89 -11.69
C PHE A 183 -21.93 -7.60 -10.91
N ALA A 184 -22.37 -7.53 -9.65
CA ALA A 184 -22.11 -6.38 -8.79
C ALA A 184 -20.60 -6.18 -8.55
N ARG A 185 -19.87 -7.25 -8.19
CA ARG A 185 -18.42 -7.20 -7.98
C ARG A 185 -17.66 -6.91 -9.28
N LEU A 186 -18.13 -7.41 -10.42
CA LEU A 186 -17.54 -7.13 -11.74
C LEU A 186 -17.51 -5.64 -12.08
N ILE A 187 -18.45 -4.84 -11.54
CA ILE A 187 -18.50 -3.39 -11.73
C ILE A 187 -17.80 -2.66 -10.58
N ILE A 188 -18.11 -3.02 -9.34
CA ILE A 188 -17.62 -2.32 -8.15
C ILE A 188 -16.10 -2.44 -8.00
N TYR A 189 -15.52 -3.63 -8.23
CA TYR A 189 -14.10 -3.86 -7.98
C TYR A 189 -13.20 -3.13 -8.99
N PRO A 190 -13.47 -3.16 -10.31
CA PRO A 190 -12.72 -2.32 -11.24
C PRO A 190 -12.90 -0.82 -10.98
N ALA A 191 -14.09 -0.38 -10.56
CA ALA A 191 -14.31 1.02 -10.21
C ALA A 191 -13.46 1.44 -8.99
N THR A 192 -13.38 0.61 -7.95
CA THR A 192 -12.52 0.90 -6.78
C THR A 192 -11.03 0.77 -7.10
N LEU A 193 -10.62 -0.24 -7.88
CA LEU A 193 -9.24 -0.37 -8.38
C LEU A 193 -8.82 0.84 -9.19
N GLY A 194 -9.65 1.29 -10.13
CA GLY A 194 -9.39 2.45 -10.96
C GLY A 194 -9.30 3.73 -10.14
N PHE A 195 -10.16 3.89 -9.13
CA PHE A 195 -10.08 5.02 -8.20
C PHE A 195 -8.77 5.02 -7.40
N ILE A 196 -8.39 3.87 -6.82
CA ILE A 196 -7.14 3.73 -6.06
C ILE A 196 -5.92 3.97 -6.96
N TRP A 197 -5.93 3.43 -8.18
CA TRP A 197 -4.86 3.63 -9.16
C TRP A 197 -4.70 5.10 -9.56
N GLY A 198 -5.81 5.79 -9.84
CA GLY A 198 -5.79 7.21 -10.17
C GLY A 198 -5.27 8.07 -9.01
N LEU A 199 -5.68 7.76 -7.78
CA LEU A 199 -5.17 8.41 -6.58
C LEU A 199 -3.66 8.14 -6.41
N GLY A 200 -3.22 6.89 -6.57
CA GLY A 200 -1.82 6.49 -6.54
C GLY A 200 -0.96 7.24 -7.55
N GLY A 201 -1.39 7.35 -8.81
CA GLY A 201 -0.64 8.06 -9.86
C GLY A 201 -0.38 9.53 -9.56
N SER A 202 -1.24 10.18 -8.76
CA SER A 202 -1.07 11.59 -8.38
C SER A 202 -0.30 11.80 -7.07
N LEU A 203 -0.36 10.83 -6.14
CA LEU A 203 0.28 10.92 -4.83
C LEU A 203 1.71 10.35 -4.84
N LEU A 204 1.97 9.34 -5.67
CA LEU A 204 3.25 8.62 -5.67
C LEU A 204 4.44 9.54 -6.01
N PRO A 205 4.40 10.40 -7.05
CA PRO A 205 5.53 11.29 -7.35
C PRO A 205 5.82 12.27 -6.20
N LYS A 206 4.77 12.85 -5.61
CA LYS A 206 4.92 13.76 -4.45
C LYS A 206 5.51 13.06 -3.23
N TYR A 207 5.19 11.78 -3.08
CA TYR A 207 5.73 10.97 -2.01
C TYR A 207 7.20 10.63 -2.24
N GLU A 208 7.60 10.36 -3.48
CA GLU A 208 8.98 10.17 -3.88
C GLU A 208 9.83 11.41 -3.56
N ASP A 209 9.36 12.60 -3.96
CA ASP A 209 10.01 13.87 -3.64
C ASP A 209 10.17 14.04 -2.11
N PHE A 210 9.11 13.78 -1.36
CA PHE A 210 9.13 13.83 0.11
C PHE A 210 10.14 12.86 0.73
N VAL A 211 10.25 11.64 0.21
CA VAL A 211 11.22 10.65 0.70
C VAL A 211 12.65 11.11 0.41
N ASN A 212 12.91 11.62 -0.79
CA ASN A 212 14.23 12.10 -1.19
C ASN A 212 14.67 13.32 -0.35
N GLU A 213 13.79 14.31 -0.20
CA GLU A 213 14.05 15.49 0.63
C GLU A 213 14.27 15.12 2.11
N SER A 214 13.42 14.23 2.63
CA SER A 214 13.54 13.74 4.01
C SER A 214 14.83 12.95 4.22
N ALA A 215 15.25 12.14 3.25
CA ALA A 215 16.49 11.38 3.30
C ALA A 215 17.70 12.33 3.33
N ALA A 216 17.74 13.32 2.43
CA ALA A 216 18.81 14.31 2.37
C ALA A 216 18.93 15.10 3.69
N ALA A 217 17.78 15.54 4.23
CA ALA A 217 17.72 16.23 5.51
C ALA A 217 18.19 15.33 6.67
N PHE A 218 17.78 14.07 6.69
CA PHE A 218 18.17 13.10 7.72
C PHE A 218 19.68 12.87 7.69
N ILE A 219 20.26 12.63 6.51
CA ILE A 219 21.70 12.42 6.32
C ILE A 219 22.47 13.64 6.83
N TYR A 220 22.08 14.85 6.44
CA TYR A 220 22.77 16.07 6.87
C TYR A 220 22.66 16.35 8.38
N HIS A 221 21.48 16.14 8.99
CA HIS A 221 21.26 16.53 10.38
C HIS A 221 21.64 15.45 11.40
N LEU A 222 21.53 14.17 11.04
CA LEU A 222 21.69 13.06 11.99
C LEU A 222 22.86 12.13 11.70
N GLU A 223 23.32 12.00 10.45
CA GLU A 223 24.50 11.19 10.13
C GLU A 223 25.76 12.01 9.91
N ALA A 224 25.65 13.20 9.30
CA ALA A 224 26.81 14.03 9.03
C ALA A 224 27.33 14.70 10.30
N VAL A 225 28.64 14.55 10.56
CA VAL A 225 29.32 15.05 11.75
C VAL A 225 30.10 16.33 11.45
N LYS A 226 30.14 17.24 12.43
CA LYS A 226 30.90 18.50 12.30
C LYS A 226 32.42 18.31 12.41
N PHE A 227 32.85 17.34 13.20
CA PHE A 227 34.27 17.09 13.46
C PHE A 227 34.69 15.79 12.80
N SER A 228 35.72 15.84 11.97
CA SER A 228 36.26 14.68 11.27
C SER A 228 37.75 14.50 11.56
N ARG A 229 38.29 13.33 11.21
CA ARG A 229 39.73 13.04 11.28
C ARG A 229 40.54 13.68 10.16
N CYS A 230 39.88 14.30 9.19
CA CYS A 230 40.50 14.91 8.03
C CYS A 230 40.87 16.38 8.33
N GLU A 231 41.99 16.85 7.79
CA GLU A 231 42.44 18.23 7.99
C GLU A 231 41.85 19.20 6.96
N ASN A 232 41.61 18.71 5.76
CA ASN A 232 41.20 19.48 4.58
C ASN A 232 39.69 19.78 4.49
N VAL A 233 38.97 19.78 5.60
CA VAL A 233 37.51 19.98 5.62
C VAL A 233 37.17 21.47 5.80
N PRO A 234 36.27 22.03 4.96
CA PRO A 234 35.78 23.40 5.12
C PRO A 234 35.12 23.64 6.49
N THR A 235 35.27 24.84 7.06
CA THR A 235 34.74 25.18 8.40
C THR A 235 33.22 25.12 8.53
N ASP A 236 32.49 25.34 7.43
CA ASP A 236 31.02 25.42 7.39
C ASP A 236 30.37 24.14 6.85
N ALA A 237 31.14 23.09 6.62
CA ALA A 237 30.64 21.82 6.13
C ALA A 237 30.54 20.75 7.22
N LYS A 238 29.63 19.79 7.01
CA LYS A 238 29.61 18.53 7.76
C LYS A 238 30.24 17.42 6.92
N VAL A 239 30.62 16.33 7.59
CA VAL A 239 31.34 15.23 6.97
C VAL A 239 30.60 13.93 7.20
N LEU A 240 30.52 13.10 6.15
CA LEU A 240 30.18 11.69 6.26
C LEU A 240 31.42 10.86 5.99
N HIS A 241 31.69 9.95 6.91
CA HIS A 241 32.83 9.04 6.82
C HIS A 241 32.45 7.83 5.99
N ILE A 242 33.10 7.67 4.84
CA ILE A 242 32.96 6.46 4.02
C ILE A 242 34.13 5.53 4.33
N ASN A 243 35.35 5.95 4.07
CA ASN A 243 36.54 5.16 4.38
C ASN A 243 37.69 6.05 4.90
N GLU A 244 38.90 5.50 5.04
CA GLU A 244 40.05 6.24 5.56
C GLU A 244 40.61 7.30 4.57
N MET A 245 40.31 7.16 3.27
CA MET A 245 40.85 8.01 2.20
C MET A 245 39.80 8.89 1.54
N GLU A 246 38.51 8.62 1.74
CA GLU A 246 37.38 9.25 1.06
C GLU A 246 36.29 9.58 2.08
N ILE A 247 35.82 10.82 2.00
CA ILE A 247 34.73 11.36 2.78
C ILE A 247 33.72 12.01 1.84
N LEU A 248 32.46 12.11 2.28
CA LEU A 248 31.55 13.09 1.68
C LEU A 248 31.50 14.34 2.53
N ILE A 249 31.50 15.46 1.85
CA ILE A 249 31.20 16.76 2.40
C ILE A 249 29.72 17.01 2.16
N ALA A 250 29.03 17.39 3.23
CA ALA A 250 27.64 17.79 3.19
C ALA A 250 27.53 19.27 3.50
N THR A 251 26.98 20.03 2.55
CA THR A 251 26.74 21.47 2.62
C THR A 251 25.27 21.77 2.33
N VAL A 252 24.85 22.99 2.66
CA VAL A 252 23.53 23.50 2.28
C VAL A 252 23.74 24.66 1.32
N THR A 253 23.20 24.56 0.11
CA THR A 253 23.28 25.59 -0.93
C THR A 253 21.87 25.90 -1.41
N ASP A 254 21.46 27.17 -1.31
CA ASP A 254 20.11 27.63 -1.69
C ASP A 254 18.94 26.85 -1.04
N GLY A 255 19.18 26.29 0.14
CA GLY A 255 18.18 25.50 0.88
C GLY A 255 18.16 24.01 0.52
N GLU A 256 18.96 23.58 -0.46
CA GLU A 256 19.13 22.18 -0.83
C GLU A 256 20.38 21.59 -0.17
N TYR A 257 20.31 20.30 0.16
CA TYR A 257 21.44 19.56 0.73
C TYR A 257 22.30 19.01 -0.40
N VAL A 258 23.56 19.42 -0.44
CA VAL A 258 24.53 19.00 -1.47
C VAL A 258 25.56 18.09 -0.83
N PHE A 259 25.83 16.97 -1.51
CA PHE A 259 26.79 15.96 -1.08
C PHE A 259 27.87 15.81 -2.14
N GLU A 260 29.13 16.06 -1.76
CA GLU A 260 30.26 15.98 -2.69
C GLU A 260 31.37 15.07 -2.13
N PRO A 261 31.92 14.15 -2.94
CA PRO A 261 33.04 13.33 -2.51
C PRO A 261 34.34 14.16 -2.46
N MET A 262 35.14 13.92 -1.42
CA MET A 262 36.46 14.51 -1.24
C MET A 262 37.45 13.49 -0.67
N ALA A 263 38.72 13.56 -1.08
CA ALA A 263 39.78 12.79 -0.45
C ALA A 263 40.05 13.27 0.99
N CYS A 264 40.17 12.35 1.95
CA CYS A 264 40.53 12.65 3.33
C CYS A 264 42.05 12.75 3.48
N VAL A 265 42.55 13.90 3.91
CA VAL A 265 43.93 14.04 4.40
C VAL A 265 43.92 13.83 5.91
N PRO A 266 44.45 12.70 6.44
CA PRO A 266 44.34 12.39 7.86
C PRO A 266 45.19 13.35 8.70
N ARG A 267 44.60 13.91 9.76
CA ARG A 267 45.32 14.73 10.76
C ARG A 267 46.42 13.95 11.49
N ILE A 268 46.28 12.63 11.57
CA ILE A 268 47.22 11.74 12.24
C ILE A 268 47.93 10.92 11.17
N VAL A 269 49.19 11.25 10.89
CA VAL A 269 50.02 10.52 9.92
C VAL A 269 50.58 9.25 10.59
N PRO A 270 50.27 8.03 10.09
CA PRO A 270 50.80 6.81 10.67
C PRO A 270 52.33 6.76 10.56
N ASN A 271 52.99 6.46 11.68
CA ASN A 271 54.45 6.39 11.75
C ASN A 271 54.96 5.21 10.90
N LYS A 272 55.72 5.49 9.83
CA LYS A 272 56.21 4.49 8.87
C LYS A 272 57.13 3.43 9.49
N SER A 273 57.66 3.63 10.70
CA SER A 273 58.64 2.74 11.35
C SER A 273 58.07 1.48 12.00
N ARG A 274 56.75 1.27 12.05
CA ARG A 274 56.13 0.12 12.76
C ARG A 274 55.66 -1.04 11.87
N LYS A 275 55.94 -1.01 10.57
CA LYS A 275 55.59 -2.10 9.62
C LYS A 275 56.67 -3.19 9.48
N ALA A 276 57.73 -3.15 10.29
CA ALA A 276 58.80 -4.16 10.23
C ALA A 276 58.61 -5.34 11.21
N ASP A 277 57.66 -5.26 12.16
CA ASP A 277 57.53 -6.25 13.24
C ASP A 277 56.10 -6.83 13.39
N ALA A 278 55.45 -7.17 12.27
CA ALA A 278 54.23 -7.98 12.25
C ALA A 278 54.17 -8.85 10.99
#